data_AF-H3SBP5-F1
#
_entry.id   AF-H3SBP5-F1
#
_cell.length_a   1.000
_cell.length_b   1.000
_cell.length_c   1.000
_cell.angle_alpha   90.00
_cell.angle_beta   90.00
_cell.angle_gamma   90.00
#
_symmetry.space_group_name_H-M   'P 1'
#
loop_
_entity.id
_entity.type
_entity.pdbx_description
1 polymer ?
#
loop_
_entity_poly.entity_id
_entity_poly.type
_entity_poly.pdbx_seq_one_letter_code
_entity_poly.pdbx_strand_id
1 'polypeptide(L)' 'MVKQVEVRFKELVSTICGEHKWQVIAMEVMPDHVHLFLNVVPTYSPSDINVSLYSRKIQ' A
#
# COMPACT_ATOMS: atom_id res chain seq x y z
N MET A 1 12.35 -0.51 -16.61
CA MET A 1 11.63 -1.52 -15.79
C MET A 1 11.14 -0.94 -14.46
N VAL A 2 11.99 -0.29 -13.65
CA VAL A 2 11.60 0.25 -12.31
C VAL A 2 10.36 1.16 -12.33
N LYS A 3 10.23 2.03 -13.35
CA LYS A 3 9.06 2.92 -13.47
C LYS A 3 7.71 2.20 -13.60
N GLN A 4 7.66 1.05 -14.28
CA GLN A 4 6.40 0.31 -14.44
C GLN A 4 6.02 -0.40 -13.13
N VAL A 5 7.01 -0.88 -12.38
CA VAL A 5 6.81 -1.46 -11.05
C VAL A 5 6.29 -0.42 -10.09
N GLU A 6 6.86 0.79 -10.10
CA GLU A 6 6.37 1.90 -9.29
C GLU A 6 4.91 2.24 -9.59
N VAL A 7 4.55 2.43 -10.87
CA VAL A 7 3.17 2.75 -11.27
C VAL A 7 2.22 1.65 -10.79
N ARG A 8 2.56 0.39 -11.04
CA ARG A 8 1.72 -0.74 -10.65
C ARG A 8 1.58 -0.88 -9.14
N PHE A 9 2.66 -0.63 -8.40
CA PHE A 9 2.63 -0.65 -6.94
C PHE A 9 1.69 0.43 -6.39
N LYS A 10 1.77 1.66 -6.90
CA LYS A 10 0.90 2.77 -6.48
C LYS A 10 -0.58 2.48 -6.76
N GLU A 11 -0.90 1.87 -7.90
CA GLU A 11 -2.27 1.44 -8.22
C GLU A 11 -2.80 0.39 -7.23
N LEU A 12 -1.99 -0.64 -6.92
CA LEU A 12 -2.38 -1.70 -6.00
C LEU A 12 -2.61 -1.15 -4.59
N VAL A 13 -1.70 -0.33 -4.08
CA VAL A 13 -1.84 0.31 -2.77
C VAL A 13 -3.10 1.19 -2.72
N SER A 14 -3.35 1.98 -3.77
CA SER A 14 -4.54 2.83 -3.85
C SER A 14 -5.83 2.00 -3.86
N THR A 15 -5.83 0.85 -4.55
CA THR A 15 -6.97 -0.07 -4.60
C THR A 15 -7.24 -0.69 -3.23
N ILE A 16 -6.21 -1.25 -2.59
CA ILE A 16 -6.32 -1.87 -1.26
C ILE A 16 -6.79 -0.82 -0.23
N CYS A 17 -6.18 0.36 -0.21
CA CYS A 17 -6.57 1.41 0.71
C CYS A 17 -8.02 1.87 0.46
N GLY A 18 -8.46 1.98 -0.80
CA GLY A 18 -9.83 2.31 -1.14
C GLY A 18 -10.85 1.30 -0.62
N GLU A 19 -10.57 0.01 -0.76
CA GLU A 19 -11.44 -1.07 -0.26
C GLU A 19 -11.57 -1.08 1.27
N HIS A 20 -10.48 -0.79 1.97
CA HIS A 20 -10.46 -0.74 3.43
C HIS A 20 -10.79 0.66 4.00
N LYS A 21 -11.09 1.64 3.13
CA LYS A 21 -11.31 3.06 3.49
C LYS A 21 -10.14 3.65 4.28
N TRP A 22 -8.92 3.19 3.99
CA TRP A 22 -7.69 3.77 4.52
C TRP A 22 -7.30 4.98 3.68
N GLN A 23 -6.78 6.01 4.33
CA GLN A 23 -6.35 7.22 3.66
C GLN A 23 -4.82 7.21 3.52
N VAL A 24 -4.33 7.27 2.28
CA VAL A 24 -2.90 7.48 2.01
C VAL A 24 -2.60 8.96 2.19
N ILE A 25 -1.76 9.29 3.18
CA ILE A 25 -1.32 10.66 3.46
C ILE A 25 -0.09 10.99 2.61
N ALA A 26 0.85 10.05 2.50
CA ALA A 26 2.04 10.17 1.66
C ALA A 26 2.52 8.78 1.20
N MET A 27 3.13 8.72 0.01
CA MET A 27 3.70 7.50 -0.55
C MET A 27 4.92 7.83 -1.42
N GLU A 28 6.09 7.31 -1.04
CA GLU A 28 7.35 7.46 -1.77
C GLU A 28 7.91 6.09 -2.11
N VAL A 29 8.25 5.87 -3.38
CA VAL A 29 8.78 4.61 -3.88
C VAL A 29 10.23 4.81 -4.27
N MET A 30 11.13 4.07 -3.61
CA MET A 30 12.55 3.98 -3.94
C MET A 30 12.83 2.63 -4.61
N PRO A 31 13.97 2.44 -5.29
CA PRO A 31 14.29 1.18 -5.98
C PRO A 31 14.34 -0.07 -5.07
N ASP A 32 14.63 0.10 -3.79
CA ASP A 32 14.86 -0.96 -2.81
C ASP A 32 13.83 -0.99 -1.65
N HIS A 33 13.09 0.09 -1.43
CA HIS A 33 12.07 0.18 -0.38
C HIS A 33 10.97 1.21 -0.71
N VAL A 34 9.91 1.23 0.10
CA VAL A 34 8.79 2.17 -0.02
C VAL A 34 8.48 2.76 1.35
N HIS A 35 8.27 4.07 1.39
CA HIS A 35 7.69 4.74 2.55
C HIS A 35 6.21 4.98 2.29
N LEU A 36 5.36 4.46 3.18
CA LEU A 36 3.91 4.61 3.10
C LEU A 36 3.39 5.16 4.43
N PHE A 37 2.72 6.30 4.37
CA PHE A 37 2.10 6.93 5.53
C PHE A 37 0.58 6.88 5.39
N LEU A 38 -0.07 6.12 6.27
CA LEU A 38 -1.50 5.85 6.22
C LEU A 38 -2.20 6.41 7.45
N ASN A 39 -3.39 6.96 7.24
CA ASN A 39 -4.37 7.20 8.28
C ASN A 39 -5.41 6.07 8.24
N VAL A 40 -5.49 5.33 9.35
CA VAL A 40 -6.24 4.07 9.47
C VAL A 40 -7.01 4.10 10.78
N VAL A 41 -8.19 3.46 10.80
CA VAL A 41 -8.97 3.33 12.04
C VAL A 41 -8.23 2.45 13.06
N PRO A 42 -8.31 2.74 14.37
CA PRO A 42 -7.52 2.08 15.41
C PRO A 42 -7.78 0.57 15.56
N THR A 43 -8.85 0.06 14.96
CA THR A 43 -9.22 -1.36 15.00
C THR A 43 -8.30 -2.25 14.17
N TYR A 44 -7.54 -1.67 13.22
CA TYR A 44 -6.54 -2.41 12.47
C TYR A 44 -5.20 -2.36 13.19
N SER A 45 -4.60 -3.53 13.45
CA SER A 45 -3.23 -3.58 13.92
C SER A 45 -2.24 -3.32 12.77
N PRO A 46 -1.00 -2.86 13.05
CA PRO A 46 0.04 -2.74 12.04
C PRO A 46 0.30 -4.04 11.25
N SER A 47 0.14 -5.19 11.91
CA SER A 47 0.27 -6.50 11.28
C SER A 47 -0.85 -6.77 10.27
N ASP A 48 -2.10 -6.41 10.60
CA ASP A 48 -3.23 -6.56 9.68
C ASP A 48 -3.03 -5.73 8.41
N ILE A 49 -2.53 -4.50 8.58
CA ILE A 49 -2.21 -3.58 7.47
C ILE A 49 -1.14 -4.19 6.56
N ASN A 50 -0.06 -4.71 7.15
CA ASN A 50 0.99 -5.37 6.38
C ASN A 50 0.47 -6.59 5.62
N VAL A 51 -0.32 -7.46 6.28
CA VAL A 51 -0.89 -8.62 5.60
C VAL A 51 -1.73 -8.17 4.41
N SER A 52 -2.63 -7.20 4.56
CA SER A 52 -3.46 -6.71 3.44
C SER A 52 -2.64 -6.16 2.27
N LEU A 53 -1.52 -5.48 2.54
CA LEU A 53 -0.65 -4.91 1.49
C LEU A 53 0.17 -5.98 0.75
N TYR A 54 0.66 -7.02 1.44
CA TYR A 54 1.56 -8.02 0.86
C TYR A 54 0.84 -9.29 0.34
N SER A 55 -0.33 -9.64 0.90
CA SER A 55 -0.99 -10.92 0.63
C SER A 55 -1.87 -10.92 -0.62
N ARG A 56 -1.99 -9.79 -1.31
CA ARG A 56 -2.77 -9.70 -2.55
C ARG A 56 -2.02 -10.39 -3.68
N LYS A 57 -2.33 -11.68 -3.89
CA LYS A 57 -1.86 -12.45 -5.05
C LYS A 57 -2.23 -11.68 -6.32
N ILE A 58 -1.20 -11.37 -7.10
CA ILE A 58 -1.34 -10.86 -8.47
C ILE A 58 -2.14 -11.93 -9.23
N GLN A 59 -3.39 -11.62 -9.60
CA GLN A 59 -4.11 -12.39 -10.61
C GLN A 59 -3.53 -12.10 -11.99
#